data_AF-T0QQ82-F1
#
_entry.id   AF-T0QQ82-F1
#
_cell.length_a   1.000
_cell.length_b   1.000
_cell.length_c   1.000
_cell.angle_alpha   90.00
_cell.angle_beta   90.00
_cell.angle_gamma   90.00
#
_symmetry.space_group_name_H-M   'P 1'
#
loop_
_entity.id
_entity.type
_entity.pdbx_description
1 polymer ?
#
loop_
_entity_poly.entity_id
_entity_poly.type
_entity_poly.pdbx_seq_one_letter_code
_entity_poly.pdbx_strand_id
1 'polypeptide(L)'
;MDVRQSWRNQPVLLRPAVYRRRERGPPASHWDLLAWPCQVLTYQSYLFALHYVLMTYLLMVAVLGLGLLALGLVPIALLRFALHLVGCPSRRYYPAAILYGGFQLLVRYDVAVHNTMAHAPVPLTFDANANELQDLLEMGRRPRFVLRLRDGWSPPRVAQYVLYVYVVRQLLVALVLQWVASALYSLEAVWELALLLFFPDVTCTFSFFWGLDAPISCAEHPLGLAGCVVVLLVIFVRLRRPVVDGLCATTTYFCCESVLVLRG
;
A
#
# COMPACT_ATOMS: atom_id res chain seq x y z
N MET A 1 6.67 -40.24 27.97
CA MET A 1 6.81 -39.31 26.83
C MET A 1 5.80 -38.19 27.03
N ASP A 2 6.29 -37.01 27.39
CA ASP A 2 5.48 -35.89 27.89
C ASP A 2 4.72 -35.14 26.79
N VAL A 3 3.39 -35.11 26.92
CA VAL A 3 2.44 -34.41 26.05
C VAL A 3 2.41 -32.88 26.34
N ARG A 4 3.27 -32.37 27.24
CA ARG A 4 3.23 -30.98 27.73
C ARG A 4 4.05 -29.96 26.93
N GLN A 5 4.76 -30.35 25.87
CA GLN A 5 5.61 -29.41 25.12
C GLN A 5 4.98 -28.77 23.87
N SER A 6 3.77 -29.17 23.43
CA SER A 6 3.21 -28.65 22.17
C SER A 6 2.51 -27.29 22.26
N TRP A 7 2.39 -26.68 23.45
CA TRP A 7 1.66 -25.42 23.65
C TRP A 7 2.52 -24.15 23.57
N ARG A 8 3.85 -24.26 23.47
CA ARG A 8 4.74 -23.07 23.45
C ARG A 8 4.85 -22.36 22.10
N ASN A 9 4.29 -22.92 21.03
CA ASN A 9 4.35 -22.37 19.67
C ASN A 9 2.98 -21.94 19.13
N GLN A 10 2.01 -21.61 19.99
CA GLN A 10 0.79 -20.99 19.50
C GLN A 10 1.03 -19.51 19.20
N PRO A 11 0.73 -19.04 17.98
CA PRO A 11 0.84 -17.64 17.65
C PRO A 11 -0.16 -16.84 18.48
N VAL A 12 0.33 -15.87 19.24
CA VAL A 12 -0.49 -14.99 20.07
C VAL A 12 -1.18 -13.99 19.15
N LEU A 13 -2.52 -14.00 19.14
CA LEU A 13 -3.34 -13.06 18.39
C LEU A 13 -3.48 -11.77 19.18
N LEU A 14 -2.95 -10.68 18.64
CA LEU A 14 -3.03 -9.38 19.30
C LEU A 14 -3.94 -8.48 18.47
N ARG A 15 -5.03 -8.03 19.09
CA ARG A 15 -5.98 -7.09 18.47
C ARG A 15 -5.37 -5.69 18.52
N PRO A 16 -5.44 -4.90 17.44
CA PRO A 16 -4.97 -3.52 17.48
C PRO A 16 -5.94 -2.67 18.32
N ALA A 17 -5.62 -2.45 19.59
CA ALA A 17 -6.24 -1.40 20.37
C ALA A 17 -5.31 -0.17 20.32
N VAL A 18 -5.91 0.97 19.93
CA VAL A 18 -5.36 2.32 20.06
C VAL A 18 -4.32 2.72 18.99
N TYR A 19 -4.78 3.54 18.04
CA TYR A 19 -3.96 4.48 17.28
C TYR A 19 -3.04 5.28 18.23
N ARG A 20 -1.75 4.96 18.30
CA ARG A 20 -0.74 5.85 18.86
C ARG A 20 0.34 6.16 17.85
N ARG A 21 0.75 7.43 17.89
CA ARG A 21 1.72 8.12 17.02
C ARG A 21 2.85 7.17 16.61
N ARG A 22 2.88 6.86 15.31
CA ARG A 22 4.02 6.25 14.62
C ARG A 22 5.26 7.00 15.06
N GLU A 23 6.16 6.33 15.80
CA GLU A 23 7.47 6.92 16.11
C GLU A 23 8.09 7.29 14.78
N ARG A 24 8.23 8.60 14.57
CA ARG A 24 8.79 9.15 13.34
C ARG A 24 10.21 8.57 13.28
N GLY A 25 10.44 7.65 12.35
CA GLY A 25 11.79 7.25 11.99
C GLY A 25 12.64 8.51 11.77
N PRO A 26 13.97 8.42 11.97
CA PRO A 26 14.84 9.59 12.08
C PRO A 26 14.51 10.61 10.99
N PRO A 27 14.39 11.91 11.37
CA PRO A 27 14.03 12.96 10.42
C PRO A 27 14.96 12.86 9.21
N ALA A 28 14.37 12.95 8.01
CA ALA A 28 15.15 12.89 6.78
C ALA A 28 16.32 13.87 6.89
N SER A 29 17.53 13.33 6.83
CA SER A 29 18.74 14.12 6.94
C SER A 29 18.85 15.01 5.71
N HIS A 30 19.50 16.16 5.80
CA HIS A 30 19.67 17.04 4.63
C HIS A 30 20.47 16.32 3.52
N TRP A 31 21.28 15.33 3.88
CA TRP A 31 21.98 14.42 2.97
C TRP A 31 21.04 13.51 2.17
N ASP A 32 19.83 13.26 2.66
CA ASP A 32 18.84 12.48 1.91
C ASP A 32 18.36 13.19 0.64
N LEU A 33 18.47 14.53 0.60
CA LEU A 33 18.10 15.34 -0.58
C LEU A 33 19.14 15.28 -1.69
N LEU A 34 20.42 15.07 -1.36
CA LEU A 34 21.50 15.00 -2.35
C LEU A 34 21.75 13.57 -2.80
N ALA A 35 21.63 12.62 -1.88
CA ALA A 35 21.90 11.20 -2.14
C ALA A 35 20.68 10.44 -2.68
N TRP A 36 19.50 11.07 -2.81
CA TRP A 36 18.27 10.38 -3.20
C TRP A 36 18.37 9.46 -4.43
N PRO A 37 19.12 9.80 -5.52
CA PRO A 37 19.19 8.91 -6.68
C PRO A 37 20.07 7.69 -6.42
N CYS A 38 20.90 7.69 -5.38
CA CYS A 38 21.72 6.54 -4.99
C CYS A 38 21.15 5.77 -3.80
N GLN A 39 20.00 6.20 -3.26
CA GLN A 39 19.40 5.60 -2.08
C GLN A 39 18.63 4.33 -2.43
N VAL A 40 19.11 3.19 -1.92
CA VAL A 40 18.42 1.88 -1.99
C VAL A 40 16.95 1.99 -1.56
N LEU A 41 16.67 2.79 -0.53
CA LEU A 41 15.31 2.98 0.00
C LEU A 41 14.38 3.69 -1.01
N THR A 42 14.90 4.59 -1.84
CA THR A 42 14.12 5.21 -2.93
C THR A 42 13.72 4.17 -3.96
N TYR A 43 14.67 3.33 -4.40
CA TYR A 43 14.41 2.27 -5.38
C TYR A 43 13.43 1.21 -4.85
N GLN A 44 13.54 0.83 -3.58
CA GLN A 44 12.56 -0.05 -2.94
C GLN A 44 11.16 0.56 -2.93
N SER A 45 11.05 1.86 -2.65
CA SER A 45 9.77 2.58 -2.68
C SER A 45 9.18 2.65 -4.10
N TYR A 46 9.99 2.87 -5.12
CA TYR A 46 9.55 2.83 -6.52
C TYR A 46 9.07 1.45 -6.95
N LEU A 47 9.84 0.40 -6.64
CA LEU A 47 9.44 -0.97 -6.97
C LEU A 47 8.13 -1.33 -6.27
N PHE A 48 7.95 -0.92 -5.02
CA PHE A 48 6.68 -1.07 -4.32
C PHE A 48 5.55 -0.31 -5.00
N ALA A 49 5.76 0.97 -5.33
CA ALA A 49 4.78 1.81 -5.99
C ALA A 49 4.35 1.25 -7.35
N LEU A 50 5.30 0.86 -8.20
CA LEU A 50 5.05 0.24 -9.50
C LEU A 50 4.26 -1.06 -9.35
N HIS A 51 4.68 -1.89 -8.41
CA HIS A 51 4.00 -3.15 -8.12
C HIS A 51 2.57 -2.91 -7.60
N TYR A 52 2.36 -1.91 -6.74
CA TYR A 52 1.03 -1.52 -6.25
C TYR A 52 0.11 -1.05 -7.39
N VAL A 53 0.63 -0.25 -8.32
CA VAL A 53 -0.11 0.22 -9.51
C VAL A 53 -0.51 -0.98 -10.38
N LEU A 54 0.43 -1.86 -10.73
CA LEU A 54 0.17 -3.05 -11.52
C LEU A 54 -0.89 -3.96 -10.85
N MET A 55 -0.74 -4.19 -9.55
CA MET A 55 -1.68 -4.98 -8.77
C MET A 55 -3.07 -4.38 -8.72
N THR A 56 -3.19 -3.06 -8.73
CA THR A 56 -4.50 -2.40 -8.76
C THR A 56 -5.27 -2.77 -10.02
N TYR A 57 -4.63 -2.71 -11.19
CA TYR A 57 -5.27 -3.08 -12.44
C TYR A 57 -5.61 -4.58 -12.51
N LEU A 58 -4.71 -5.45 -12.03
CA LEU A 58 -5.00 -6.89 -11.94
C LEU A 58 -6.19 -7.17 -11.02
N LEU A 59 -6.26 -6.52 -9.86
CA LEU A 59 -7.38 -6.66 -8.92
C LEU A 59 -8.68 -6.15 -9.51
N MET A 60 -8.68 -5.02 -10.23
CA MET A 60 -9.88 -4.53 -10.92
C MET A 60 -10.41 -5.56 -11.91
N VAL A 61 -9.55 -6.08 -12.78
CA VAL A 61 -9.92 -7.10 -13.78
C VAL A 61 -10.47 -8.35 -13.09
N ALA A 62 -9.83 -8.80 -12.01
CA ALA A 62 -10.30 -9.96 -11.25
C ALA A 62 -11.65 -9.71 -10.55
N VAL A 63 -11.87 -8.53 -9.98
CA VAL A 63 -13.15 -8.14 -9.38
C VAL A 63 -14.24 -8.00 -10.46
N LEU A 64 -13.94 -7.46 -11.65
CA LEU A 64 -14.87 -7.49 -12.80
C LEU A 64 -15.23 -8.93 -13.17
N GLY A 65 -14.24 -9.82 -13.25
CA GLY A 65 -14.46 -11.23 -13.54
C GLY A 65 -15.39 -11.91 -12.53
N LEU A 66 -15.19 -11.65 -11.23
CA LEU A 66 -16.09 -12.11 -10.17
C LEU A 66 -17.49 -11.49 -10.28
N GLY A 67 -17.60 -10.21 -10.68
CA GLY A 67 -18.87 -9.55 -10.94
C GLY A 67 -19.64 -10.17 -12.11
N LEU A 68 -18.97 -10.44 -13.24
CA LEU A 68 -19.54 -11.15 -14.38
C LEU A 68 -19.98 -12.57 -14.00
N LEU A 69 -19.16 -13.27 -13.21
CA LEU A 69 -19.52 -14.57 -12.68
C LEU A 69 -20.77 -14.49 -11.78
N ALA A 70 -20.87 -13.44 -10.96
CA ALA A 70 -22.04 -13.21 -10.12
C ALA A 70 -23.32 -12.98 -10.97
N LEU A 71 -23.22 -12.24 -12.08
CA LEU A 71 -24.34 -12.07 -13.01
C LEU A 71 -24.84 -13.39 -13.61
N GLY A 72 -23.96 -14.37 -13.82
CA GLY A 72 -24.36 -15.72 -14.25
C GLY A 72 -24.93 -16.55 -13.10
N LEU A 73 -24.31 -16.50 -11.92
CA LEU A 73 -24.66 -17.39 -10.80
C LEU A 73 -25.89 -16.94 -10.01
N VAL A 74 -26.15 -15.65 -9.88
CA VAL A 74 -27.28 -15.12 -9.08
C VAL A 74 -28.64 -15.48 -9.70
N PRO A 75 -28.88 -15.32 -11.01
CA PRO A 75 -30.14 -15.75 -11.64
C PRO A 75 -30.37 -17.26 -11.50
N ILE A 76 -29.31 -18.07 -11.66
CA ILE A 76 -29.38 -19.53 -11.47
C ILE A 76 -29.75 -19.86 -10.02
N ALA A 77 -29.20 -19.14 -9.05
CA ALA A 77 -29.52 -19.30 -7.63
C ALA A 77 -30.98 -18.96 -7.33
N LEU A 78 -31.47 -17.84 -7.88
CA LEU A 78 -32.87 -17.40 -7.73
C LEU A 78 -33.85 -18.40 -8.34
N LEU A 79 -33.56 -18.90 -9.54
CA LEU A 79 -34.37 -19.92 -10.20
C LEU A 79 -34.42 -21.21 -9.37
N ARG A 80 -33.28 -21.67 -8.85
CA ARG A 80 -33.22 -22.84 -7.97
C ARG A 80 -33.99 -22.62 -6.66
N PHE A 81 -33.91 -21.43 -6.08
CA PHE A 81 -34.68 -21.09 -4.88
C PHE A 81 -36.18 -21.11 -5.15
N ALA A 82 -36.63 -20.53 -6.26
CA ALA A 82 -38.02 -20.56 -6.70
C ALA A 82 -38.50 -22.02 -6.92
N LEU A 83 -37.71 -22.85 -7.59
CA LEU A 83 -38.01 -24.28 -7.77
C LEU A 83 -38.04 -25.06 -6.46
N HIS A 84 -37.21 -24.67 -5.48
CA HIS A 84 -37.21 -25.29 -4.15
C HIS A 84 -38.47 -24.95 -3.35
N LEU A 85 -38.98 -23.71 -3.48
CA LEU A 85 -40.27 -23.31 -2.91
C LEU A 85 -41.46 -24.10 -3.48
N VAL A 86 -41.35 -24.61 -4.71
CA VAL A 86 -42.37 -25.44 -5.38
C VAL A 86 -42.16 -26.95 -5.09
N GLY A 87 -41.35 -27.30 -4.09
CA GLY A 87 -41.26 -28.67 -3.57
C GLY A 87 -40.20 -29.56 -4.22
N CYS A 88 -39.26 -29.02 -4.99
CA CYS A 88 -38.11 -29.77 -5.48
C CYS A 88 -36.92 -29.66 -4.51
N PRO A 89 -36.59 -30.70 -3.70
CA PRO A 89 -35.47 -30.65 -2.76
C PRO A 89 -34.11 -30.73 -3.49
N SER A 90 -33.57 -29.57 -3.88
CA SER A 90 -32.21 -29.47 -4.42
C SER A 90 -31.24 -29.16 -3.28
N ARG A 91 -30.45 -30.16 -2.85
CA ARG A 91 -29.58 -30.09 -1.66
C ARG A 91 -28.11 -29.69 -1.93
N ARG A 92 -27.73 -29.22 -3.13
CA ARG A 92 -26.30 -29.02 -3.47
C ARG A 92 -25.92 -27.59 -3.86
N TYR A 93 -24.98 -27.07 -3.07
CA TYR A 93 -24.07 -25.94 -3.25
C TYR A 93 -24.66 -24.54 -3.46
N TYR A 94 -24.36 -23.66 -2.50
CA TYR A 94 -24.73 -22.25 -2.50
C TYR A 94 -23.70 -21.44 -3.33
N PRO A 95 -24.08 -20.82 -4.46
CA PRO A 95 -23.15 -20.15 -5.38
C PRO A 95 -22.39 -18.97 -4.75
N ALA A 96 -22.89 -18.39 -3.67
CA ALA A 96 -22.17 -17.32 -2.97
C ALA A 96 -20.84 -17.79 -2.34
N ALA A 97 -20.70 -19.08 -2.02
CA ALA A 97 -19.44 -19.62 -1.49
C ALA A 97 -18.28 -19.50 -2.50
N ILE A 98 -18.57 -19.66 -3.80
CA ILE A 98 -17.58 -19.51 -4.88
C ILE A 98 -17.16 -18.04 -4.99
N LEU A 99 -18.13 -17.12 -4.98
CA LEU A 99 -17.86 -15.68 -5.05
C LEU A 99 -17.04 -15.21 -3.84
N TYR A 100 -17.43 -15.59 -2.62
CA TYR A 100 -16.71 -15.25 -1.40
C TYR A 100 -15.31 -15.87 -1.33
N GLY A 101 -15.14 -17.11 -1.81
CA GLY A 101 -13.82 -17.73 -1.94
C GLY A 101 -12.92 -16.96 -2.92
N GLY A 102 -13.48 -16.49 -4.04
CA GLY A 102 -12.79 -15.63 -5.00
C GLY A 102 -12.32 -14.32 -4.37
N PHE A 103 -13.21 -13.58 -3.71
CA PHE A 103 -12.83 -12.35 -3.01
C PHE A 103 -11.77 -12.59 -1.92
N GLN A 104 -11.88 -13.70 -1.17
CA GLN A 104 -10.88 -14.06 -0.17
C GLN A 104 -9.50 -14.30 -0.77
N LEU A 105 -9.42 -14.91 -1.95
CA LEU A 105 -8.17 -15.11 -2.67
C LEU A 105 -7.55 -13.78 -3.11
N LEU A 106 -8.35 -12.85 -3.61
CA LEU A 106 -7.88 -11.52 -4.03
C LEU A 106 -7.30 -10.73 -2.85
N VAL A 107 -8.00 -10.71 -1.71
CA VAL A 107 -7.47 -10.05 -0.51
C VAL A 107 -6.19 -10.75 -0.01
N ARG A 108 -6.10 -12.08 -0.10
CA ARG A 108 -4.90 -12.83 0.32
C ARG A 108 -3.68 -12.38 -0.45
N TYR A 109 -3.85 -12.26 -1.76
CA TYR A 109 -2.78 -11.83 -2.64
C TYR A 109 -2.37 -10.39 -2.34
N ASP A 110 -3.35 -9.51 -2.12
CA ASP A 110 -3.09 -8.11 -1.77
C ASP A 110 -2.31 -7.97 -0.44
N VAL A 111 -2.74 -8.70 0.58
CA VAL A 111 -2.07 -8.72 1.89
C VAL A 111 -0.66 -9.31 1.81
N ALA A 112 -0.46 -10.36 1.01
CA ALA A 112 0.86 -10.97 0.81
C ALA A 112 1.87 -9.96 0.22
N VAL A 113 1.43 -9.16 -0.76
CA VAL A 113 2.24 -8.09 -1.36
C VAL A 113 2.64 -7.03 -0.34
N HIS A 114 1.73 -6.60 0.53
CA HIS A 114 2.05 -5.60 1.54
C HIS A 114 2.96 -6.15 2.64
N ASN A 115 2.88 -7.45 2.93
CA ASN A 115 3.75 -8.12 3.89
C ASN A 115 5.20 -8.27 3.40
N THR A 116 5.48 -8.23 2.08
CA THR A 116 6.88 -8.24 1.60
C THR A 116 7.60 -6.92 1.86
N MET A 117 6.87 -5.81 1.96
CA MET A 117 7.42 -4.48 2.25
C MET A 117 7.31 -4.09 3.73
N ALA A 118 6.44 -4.76 4.49
CA ALA A 118 6.37 -4.66 5.95
C ALA A 118 7.59 -5.34 6.64
N HIS A 119 8.81 -4.90 6.30
CA HIS A 119 10.02 -5.25 7.03
C HIS A 119 10.24 -4.37 8.28
N ALA A 120 9.46 -3.29 8.41
CA ALA A 120 9.51 -2.45 9.59
C ALA A 120 8.67 -3.10 10.71
N PRO A 121 9.21 -3.27 11.93
CA PRO A 121 8.41 -3.63 13.08
C PRO A 121 7.34 -2.56 13.22
N VAL A 122 6.09 -2.90 12.95
CA VAL A 122 4.97 -2.00 13.25
C VAL A 122 4.83 -2.05 14.77
N PRO A 123 5.16 -0.97 15.51
CA PRO A 123 4.96 -0.97 16.95
C PRO A 123 3.46 -1.06 17.19
N LEU A 124 3.00 -2.23 17.60
CA LEU A 124 1.68 -2.38 18.17
C LEU A 124 1.74 -1.84 19.59
N THR A 125 0.76 -1.01 19.92
CA THR A 125 0.35 -0.80 21.31
C THR A 125 -0.10 -2.14 21.87
N PHE A 126 0.81 -2.83 22.53
CA PHE A 126 0.51 -4.04 23.28
C PHE A 126 0.26 -3.68 24.74
N ASP A 127 -0.92 -4.03 25.23
CA ASP A 127 -1.16 -4.35 26.65
C ASP A 127 -0.65 -5.77 26.99
N ALA A 128 0.18 -6.37 26.13
CA ALA A 128 0.88 -7.62 26.45
C ALA A 128 2.03 -7.29 27.40
N ASN A 129 2.09 -8.01 28.53
CA ASN A 129 3.12 -7.91 29.56
C ASN A 129 4.49 -7.56 28.94
N ALA A 130 5.05 -6.41 29.33
CA ALA A 130 6.36 -5.92 28.88
C ALA A 130 7.46 -7.00 28.91
N ASN A 131 7.32 -7.95 29.84
CA ASN A 131 8.19 -9.10 30.02
C ASN A 131 8.27 -10.03 28.79
N GLU A 132 7.16 -10.30 28.09
CA GLU A 132 7.19 -11.19 26.90
C GLU A 132 7.85 -10.52 25.68
N LEU A 133 7.69 -9.21 25.53
CA LEU A 133 8.35 -8.45 24.46
C LEU A 133 9.86 -8.37 24.72
N GLN A 134 10.23 -8.14 25.98
CA GLN A 134 11.62 -8.11 26.42
C GLN A 134 12.30 -9.47 26.22
N ASP A 135 11.64 -10.58 26.59
CA ASP A 135 12.13 -11.94 26.35
C ASP A 135 12.37 -12.22 24.85
N LEU A 136 11.49 -11.76 23.95
CA LEU A 136 11.66 -11.95 22.50
C LEU A 136 12.82 -11.12 21.93
N LEU A 137 13.03 -9.90 22.44
CA LEU A 137 14.15 -9.04 22.08
C LEU A 137 15.48 -9.58 22.63
N GLU A 138 15.49 -10.08 23.87
CA GLU A 138 16.66 -10.69 24.53
C GLU A 138 17.09 -11.99 23.84
N MET A 139 16.15 -12.76 23.29
CA MET A 139 16.46 -13.96 22.48
C MET A 139 16.98 -13.67 21.07
N GLY A 140 17.15 -12.40 20.67
CA GLY A 140 17.62 -12.01 19.34
C GLY A 140 16.65 -12.36 18.20
N ARG A 141 15.44 -12.84 18.52
CA ARG A 141 14.40 -13.21 17.56
C ARG A 141 13.62 -11.96 17.19
N ARG A 142 13.95 -11.36 16.04
CA ARG A 142 13.17 -10.24 15.51
C ARG A 142 11.75 -10.71 15.19
N PRO A 143 10.71 -10.23 15.88
CA PRO A 143 9.35 -10.65 15.63
C PRO A 143 8.97 -10.33 14.17
N ARG A 144 8.48 -11.32 13.44
CA ARG A 144 7.92 -11.10 12.10
C ARG A 144 6.43 -10.84 12.25
N PHE A 145 6.00 -9.65 11.84
CA PHE A 145 4.62 -9.22 11.89
C PHE A 145 3.96 -9.50 10.54
N VAL A 146 2.87 -10.27 10.55
CA VAL A 146 2.13 -10.64 9.34
C VAL A 146 0.70 -10.14 9.46
N LEU A 147 0.25 -9.37 8.47
CA LEU A 147 -1.14 -8.95 8.36
C LEU A 147 -2.04 -10.17 8.11
N ARG A 148 -3.09 -10.34 8.93
CA ARG A 148 -4.08 -11.41 8.78
C ARG A 148 -5.36 -10.87 8.14
N LEU A 149 -5.90 -11.67 7.22
CA LEU A 149 -7.19 -11.43 6.58
C LEU A 149 -8.35 -11.46 7.57
N ARG A 150 -9.35 -10.64 7.24
CA ARG A 150 -10.62 -10.58 7.94
C ARG A 150 -11.43 -11.87 7.72
N ASP A 151 -11.70 -12.62 8.78
CA ASP A 151 -12.46 -13.87 8.70
C ASP A 151 -13.98 -13.56 8.66
N GLY A 152 -14.70 -14.18 7.71
CA GLY A 152 -16.15 -14.04 7.52
C GLY A 152 -16.55 -13.04 6.41
N TRP A 153 -16.85 -13.53 5.21
CA TRP A 153 -17.31 -12.66 4.12
C TRP A 153 -18.82 -12.41 4.21
N SER A 154 -19.21 -11.14 4.13
CA SER A 154 -20.60 -10.70 4.10
C SER A 154 -20.83 -9.72 2.94
N PRO A 155 -22.07 -9.55 2.45
CA PRO A 155 -22.38 -8.59 1.38
C PRO A 155 -21.83 -7.16 1.61
N PRO A 156 -21.96 -6.55 2.80
CA PRO A 156 -21.39 -5.21 3.02
C PRO A 156 -19.85 -5.21 2.95
N ARG A 157 -19.18 -6.30 3.33
CA ARG A 157 -17.73 -6.43 3.21
C ARG A 157 -17.28 -6.57 1.75
N VAL A 158 -18.04 -7.31 0.94
CA VAL A 158 -17.79 -7.37 -0.51
C VAL A 158 -17.95 -5.97 -1.12
N ALA A 159 -19.03 -5.24 -0.79
CA ALA A 159 -19.22 -3.88 -1.26
C ALA A 159 -18.09 -2.93 -0.81
N GLN A 160 -17.65 -3.03 0.45
CA GLN A 160 -16.51 -2.28 0.96
C GLN A 160 -15.21 -2.59 0.19
N TYR A 161 -14.95 -3.87 -0.12
CA TYR A 161 -13.78 -4.28 -0.88
C TYR A 161 -13.83 -3.80 -2.33
N VAL A 162 -15.00 -3.87 -2.98
CA VAL A 162 -15.20 -3.30 -4.32
C VAL A 162 -14.96 -1.79 -4.30
N LEU A 163 -15.54 -1.05 -3.34
CA LEU A 163 -15.29 0.38 -3.18
C LEU A 163 -13.80 0.68 -2.98
N TYR A 164 -13.11 -0.13 -2.17
CA TYR A 164 -11.67 -0.03 -1.97
C TYR A 164 -10.91 -0.19 -3.29
N VAL A 165 -11.19 -1.22 -4.09
CA VAL A 165 -10.49 -1.49 -5.35
C VAL A 165 -10.77 -0.42 -6.42
N TYR A 166 -12.00 0.07 -6.55
CA TYR A 166 -12.36 1.00 -7.64
C TYR A 166 -12.17 2.47 -7.30
N VAL A 167 -12.35 2.86 -6.03
CA VAL A 167 -12.32 4.27 -5.65
C VAL A 167 -11.04 4.55 -4.88
N VAL A 168 -10.85 3.88 -3.74
CA VAL A 168 -9.74 4.19 -2.83
C VAL A 168 -8.41 3.90 -3.49
N ARG A 169 -8.24 2.74 -4.12
CA ARG A 169 -7.01 2.39 -4.84
C ARG A 169 -6.73 3.29 -6.02
N GLN A 170 -7.76 3.74 -6.76
CA GLN A 170 -7.54 4.66 -7.88
C GLN A 170 -7.03 6.02 -7.42
N LEU A 171 -7.57 6.54 -6.31
CA LEU A 171 -7.06 7.76 -5.69
C LEU A 171 -5.60 7.58 -5.22
N LEU A 172 -5.27 6.42 -4.65
CA LEU A 172 -3.90 6.09 -4.23
C LEU A 172 -2.96 5.91 -5.42
N VAL A 173 -3.43 5.33 -6.53
CA VAL A 173 -2.67 5.24 -7.78
C VAL A 173 -2.41 6.62 -8.35
N ALA A 174 -3.40 7.51 -8.38
CA ALA A 174 -3.22 8.90 -8.81
C ALA A 174 -2.18 9.62 -7.94
N LEU A 175 -2.24 9.46 -6.62
CA LEU A 175 -1.24 10.00 -5.69
C LEU A 175 0.17 9.45 -5.98
N VAL A 176 0.28 8.14 -6.21
CA VAL A 176 1.55 7.48 -6.55
C VAL A 176 2.09 7.99 -7.87
N LEU A 177 1.27 8.09 -8.92
CA LEU A 177 1.68 8.61 -10.22
C LEU A 177 2.14 10.05 -10.12
N GLN A 178 1.44 10.89 -9.35
CA GLN A 178 1.85 12.27 -9.10
C GLN A 178 3.20 12.35 -8.37
N TRP A 179 3.42 11.48 -7.38
CA TRP A 179 4.70 11.38 -6.69
C TRP A 179 5.82 10.90 -7.61
N VAL A 180 5.59 9.90 -8.47
CA VAL A 180 6.55 9.44 -9.47
C VAL A 180 6.86 10.56 -10.47
N ALA A 181 5.85 11.28 -10.94
CA ALA A 181 6.02 12.42 -11.84
C ALA A 181 6.86 13.53 -11.19
N SER A 182 6.69 13.81 -9.89
CA SER A 182 7.51 14.80 -9.17
C SER A 182 9.01 14.48 -9.20
N ALA A 183 9.38 13.21 -9.32
CA ALA A 183 10.78 12.82 -9.48
C ALA A 183 11.32 13.06 -10.88
N LEU A 184 10.50 12.81 -11.91
CA LEU A 184 10.86 13.12 -13.30
C LEU A 184 11.06 14.63 -13.44
N TYR A 185 10.13 15.44 -12.93
CA TYR A 185 10.28 16.90 -12.88
C TYR A 185 11.51 17.34 -12.07
N SER A 186 11.85 16.64 -10.99
CA SER A 186 13.07 16.92 -10.22
C SER A 186 14.34 16.64 -11.03
N LEU A 187 14.38 15.54 -11.79
CA LEU A 187 15.51 15.20 -12.65
C LEU A 187 15.65 16.17 -13.82
N GLU A 188 14.54 16.53 -14.45
CA GLU A 188 14.49 17.52 -15.52
C GLU A 188 14.98 18.89 -15.02
N ALA A 189 14.51 19.35 -13.87
CA ALA A 189 14.94 20.62 -13.30
C ALA A 189 16.43 20.62 -12.90
N VAL A 190 16.95 19.50 -12.38
CA VAL A 190 18.40 19.35 -12.11
C VAL A 190 19.20 19.39 -13.41
N TRP A 191 18.68 18.76 -14.46
CA TRP A 191 19.30 18.77 -15.79
C TRP A 191 19.33 20.17 -16.39
N GLU A 192 18.22 20.92 -16.34
CA GLU A 192 18.16 22.31 -16.80
C GLU A 192 19.11 23.23 -16.02
N LEU A 193 19.20 23.05 -14.70
CA LEU A 193 20.15 23.78 -13.88
C LEU A 193 21.61 23.45 -14.27
N ALA A 194 21.91 22.18 -14.56
CA ALA A 194 23.24 21.78 -15.04
C ALA A 194 23.54 22.40 -16.41
N LEU A 195 22.60 22.39 -17.35
CA LEU A 195 22.74 23.04 -18.65
C LEU A 195 23.05 24.52 -18.50
N LEU A 196 22.32 25.23 -17.63
CA LEU A 196 22.57 26.66 -17.37
C LEU A 196 23.97 26.92 -16.78
N LEU A 197 24.47 26.03 -15.92
CA LEU A 197 25.79 26.17 -15.29
C LEU A 197 26.94 25.88 -16.25
N PHE A 198 26.80 24.89 -17.13
CA PHE A 198 27.86 24.47 -18.05
C PHE A 198 27.77 25.12 -19.44
N PHE A 199 26.58 25.58 -19.84
CA PHE A 199 26.29 26.18 -21.14
C PHE A 199 25.34 27.39 -20.95
N PRO A 200 25.84 28.52 -20.41
CA PRO A 200 25.00 29.67 -20.03
C PRO A 200 24.28 30.33 -21.22
N ASP A 201 24.73 30.09 -22.45
CA ASP A 201 24.14 30.62 -23.68
C ASP A 201 22.91 29.82 -24.15
N VAL A 202 22.59 28.68 -23.51
CA VAL A 202 21.44 27.84 -23.87
C VAL A 202 20.17 28.39 -23.22
N THR A 203 19.18 28.75 -24.04
CA THR A 203 17.86 29.13 -23.56
C THR A 203 17.08 27.89 -23.10
N CYS A 204 16.94 27.71 -21.80
CA CYS A 204 16.04 26.73 -21.20
C CYS A 204 14.77 27.42 -20.68
N THR A 205 13.64 26.72 -20.68
CA THR A 205 12.36 27.24 -20.22
C THR A 205 11.80 26.35 -19.13
N PHE A 206 11.53 26.90 -17.96
CA PHE A 206 10.95 26.15 -16.84
C PHE A 206 9.53 26.64 -16.51
N SER A 207 8.67 25.74 -16.06
CA SER A 207 7.27 26.04 -15.64
C SER A 207 7.05 25.69 -14.17
N PHE A 208 6.28 26.52 -13.45
CA PHE A 208 6.08 26.36 -12.00
C PHE A 208 4.72 25.74 -11.65
N PHE A 209 4.69 24.91 -10.61
CA PHE A 209 3.59 24.02 -10.19
C PHE A 209 2.23 24.69 -9.91
N TRP A 210 2.16 26.02 -9.84
CA TRP A 210 1.00 26.77 -9.36
C TRP A 210 0.55 27.92 -10.28
N GLY A 211 0.89 27.83 -11.55
CA GLY A 211 0.30 28.66 -12.59
C GLY A 211 1.29 29.09 -13.67
N LEU A 212 0.70 29.33 -14.84
CA LEU A 212 1.20 30.01 -16.02
C LEU A 212 1.76 29.08 -17.11
N ASP A 213 0.93 28.89 -18.13
CA ASP A 213 1.24 28.48 -19.51
C ASP A 213 2.26 29.42 -20.22
N ALA A 214 3.08 30.14 -19.46
CA ALA A 214 4.11 31.05 -19.93
C ALA A 214 5.48 30.47 -19.53
N PRO A 215 6.26 29.93 -20.49
CA PRO A 215 7.62 29.49 -20.21
C PRO A 215 8.46 30.67 -19.71
N ILE A 216 9.12 30.52 -18.56
CA ILE A 216 10.06 31.51 -18.03
C ILE A 216 11.47 31.11 -18.46
N SER A 217 12.25 32.05 -18.99
CA SER A 217 13.65 31.80 -19.38
C SER A 217 14.51 31.54 -18.14
N CYS A 218 15.17 30.39 -18.10
CA CYS A 218 16.08 30.00 -17.02
C CYS A 218 17.25 30.99 -16.87
N ALA A 219 17.72 31.57 -17.97
CA ALA A 219 18.82 32.53 -17.99
C ALA A 219 18.46 33.86 -17.29
N GLU A 220 17.18 34.25 -17.33
CA GLU A 220 16.69 35.49 -16.71
C GLU A 220 16.45 35.31 -15.20
N HIS A 221 16.20 34.07 -14.76
CA HIS A 221 15.81 33.76 -13.38
C HIS A 221 16.55 32.55 -12.77
N PRO A 222 17.91 32.55 -12.71
CA PRO A 222 18.70 31.42 -12.22
C PRO A 222 18.42 31.07 -10.75
N LEU A 223 18.21 32.08 -9.91
CA LEU A 223 17.83 31.89 -8.49
C LEU A 223 16.44 31.28 -8.35
N GLY A 224 15.51 31.65 -9.24
CA GLY A 224 14.17 31.07 -9.30
C GLY A 224 14.25 29.59 -9.62
N LEU A 225 14.97 29.22 -10.67
CA LEU A 225 15.20 27.82 -11.08
C LEU A 225 15.83 26.99 -9.95
N ALA A 226 16.90 27.49 -9.32
CA ALA A 226 17.55 26.80 -8.21
C ALA A 226 16.58 26.58 -7.03
N GLY A 227 15.75 27.58 -6.71
CA GLY A 227 14.69 27.44 -5.72
C GLY A 227 13.67 26.37 -6.08
N CYS A 228 13.24 26.30 -7.34
CA CYS A 228 12.31 25.29 -7.84
C CYS A 228 12.88 23.88 -7.70
N VAL A 229 14.14 23.69 -8.11
CA VAL A 229 14.86 22.40 -7.98
C VAL A 229 14.85 21.93 -6.53
N VAL A 230 15.20 22.82 -5.58
CA VAL A 230 15.21 22.49 -4.16
C VAL A 230 13.80 22.13 -3.67
N VAL A 231 12.78 22.89 -4.04
CA VAL A 231 11.39 22.62 -3.65
C VAL A 231 10.91 21.26 -4.18
N LEU A 232 11.14 20.96 -5.46
CA LEU A 232 10.76 19.70 -6.09
C LEU A 232 11.46 18.50 -5.43
N LEU A 233 12.76 18.59 -5.20
CA LEU A 233 13.54 17.57 -4.49
C LEU A 233 13.04 17.35 -3.07
N VAL A 234 12.76 18.44 -2.34
CA VAL A 234 12.22 18.36 -0.98
C VAL A 234 10.86 17.70 -0.98
N ILE A 235 9.95 18.09 -1.87
CA ILE A 235 8.62 17.48 -2.00
C ILE A 235 8.76 15.98 -2.27
N PHE A 236 9.54 15.59 -3.28
CA PHE A 236 9.73 14.19 -3.66
C PHE A 236 10.27 13.33 -2.51
N VAL A 237 11.38 13.74 -1.89
CA VAL A 237 12.04 12.99 -0.81
C VAL A 237 11.17 12.94 0.44
N ARG A 238 10.51 14.04 0.79
CA ARG A 238 9.65 14.12 1.99
C ARG A 238 8.36 13.35 1.82
N LEU A 239 7.79 13.27 0.62
CA LEU A 239 6.55 12.54 0.36
C LEU A 239 6.76 11.02 0.23
N ARG A 240 7.98 10.54 -0.05
CA ARG A 240 8.29 9.10 -0.16
C ARG A 240 7.73 8.26 1.00
N ARG A 241 8.04 8.65 2.25
CA ARG A 241 7.56 7.91 3.43
C ARG A 241 6.03 8.03 3.59
N PRO A 242 5.42 9.23 3.60
CA PRO A 242 3.96 9.40 3.64
C PRO A 242 3.19 8.61 2.57
N VAL A 243 3.72 8.51 1.34
CA VAL A 243 3.10 7.75 0.26
C VAL A 243 3.08 6.27 0.60
N VAL A 244 4.24 5.67 0.90
CA VAL A 244 4.34 4.25 1.29
C VAL A 244 3.48 3.95 2.52
N ASP A 245 3.55 4.84 3.51
CA ASP A 245 2.80 4.77 4.75
C ASP A 245 1.29 4.81 4.52
N GLY A 246 0.83 5.67 3.62
CA GLY A 246 -0.57 5.80 3.23
C GLY A 246 -1.07 4.54 2.50
N LEU A 247 -0.28 3.99 1.58
CA LEU A 247 -0.58 2.73 0.89
C LEU A 247 -0.74 1.59 1.90
N CYS A 248 0.23 1.42 2.80
CA CYS A 248 0.17 0.38 3.82
C CYS A 248 -1.00 0.57 4.80
N ALA A 249 -1.23 1.79 5.28
CA ALA A 249 -2.30 2.07 6.26
C ALA A 249 -3.69 1.85 5.66
N THR A 250 -3.91 2.28 4.42
CA THR A 250 -5.20 2.09 3.72
C THR A 250 -5.47 0.62 3.44
N THR A 251 -4.49 -0.12 2.92
CA THR A 251 -4.66 -1.58 2.73
C THR A 251 -4.93 -2.29 4.05
N THR A 252 -4.24 -1.91 5.12
CA THR A 252 -4.47 -2.48 6.46
C THR A 252 -5.91 -2.23 6.92
N TYR A 253 -6.43 -1.01 6.76
CA TYR A 253 -7.78 -0.64 7.17
C TYR A 253 -8.87 -1.42 6.41
N PHE A 254 -8.70 -1.61 5.09
CA PHE A 254 -9.72 -2.26 4.26
C PHE A 254 -9.62 -3.79 4.24
N CYS A 255 -8.41 -4.35 4.36
CA CYS A 255 -8.16 -5.77 4.08
C CYS A 255 -7.83 -6.63 5.32
N CYS A 256 -7.42 -6.02 6.43
CA CYS A 256 -6.82 -6.75 7.56
C CYS A 256 -7.69 -6.71 8.82
N GLU A 257 -7.62 -7.77 9.64
CA GLU A 257 -8.31 -7.85 10.94
C GLU A 257 -7.36 -7.75 12.14
N SER A 258 -6.14 -8.25 12.00
CA SER A 258 -5.16 -8.33 13.09
C SER A 258 -3.73 -8.47 12.55
N VAL A 259 -2.76 -8.27 13.43
CA VAL A 259 -1.35 -8.53 13.15
C VAL A 259 -0.92 -9.75 13.96
N LEU A 260 -0.30 -10.71 13.29
CA LEU A 260 0.20 -11.92 13.92
C LEU A 260 1.72 -11.80 14.15
N VAL A 261 2.16 -12.10 15.38
CA VAL A 261 3.58 -12.15 15.74
C VAL A 261 4.06 -13.59 15.58
N LEU A 262 4.96 -13.82 14.62
CA LEU A 262 5.61 -15.10 14.47
C LEU A 262 6.86 -15.15 15.37
N ARG A 263 6.92 -16.16 16.24
CA ARG A 263 8.17 -16.59 16.88
C ARG A 263 9.00 -17.32 15.82
N GLY A 264 10.05 -16.66 15.32
CA GLY A 264 11.09 -17.30 14.50
C GLY A 264 11.95 -18.22 15.35
#